data_AF-A0A0U1DEM4-F1
#
_entry.id   AF-A0A0U1DEM4-F1
#
_cell.length_a   1.000
_cell.length_b   1.000
_cell.length_c   1.000
_cell.angle_alpha   90.00
_cell.angle_beta   90.00
_cell.angle_gamma   90.00
#
_symmetry.space_group_name_H-M   'P 1'
#
loop_
_entity.id
_entity.type
_entity.pdbx_description
1 polymer ?
#
loop_
_entity_poly.entity_id
_entity_poly.type
_entity_poly.pdbx_seq_one_letter_code
_entity_poly.pdbx_strand_id
1 'polypeptide(L)'
;MFGSLSWEHILVLVVVGLVVLGPERLPGAIRWTSTALRQARDYLSGVTTQLREDLGPEFDELRVPLSELQRLRGMTPRAALTKHLLDGDDSFLTGNFDRPANGAAVTPLQPSPPAQPEPPIGGPAPFDADAT
;
A
#
# COMPACT_ATOMS: atom_id res chain seq x y z
N MET A 1 2.55 -13.01 -9.81
CA MET A 1 4.00 -13.11 -10.13
C MET A 1 4.79 -11.83 -9.80
N PHE A 2 4.29 -10.93 -8.93
CA PHE A 2 4.97 -9.68 -8.56
C PHE A 2 5.31 -9.60 -7.06
N GLY A 3 5.15 -10.70 -6.31
CA GLY A 3 5.61 -10.80 -4.92
C GLY A 3 7.13 -11.01 -4.80
N SER A 4 7.85 -11.04 -5.92
CA SER A 4 9.30 -11.24 -5.98
C SER A 4 10.11 -9.94 -6.01
N LEU A 5 9.46 -8.75 -5.99
CA LEU A 5 10.19 -7.51 -5.72
C LEU A 5 10.38 -7.35 -4.23
N SER A 6 11.09 -8.31 -3.67
CA SER A 6 11.51 -8.31 -2.29
C SER A 6 12.55 -7.22 -2.05
N TRP A 7 12.74 -6.84 -0.78
CA TRP A 7 13.71 -5.81 -0.39
C TRP A 7 15.14 -6.13 -0.89
N GLU A 8 15.53 -7.41 -0.98
CA GLU A 8 16.84 -7.79 -1.52
C GLU A 8 17.04 -7.38 -2.98
N HIS A 9 15.99 -7.41 -3.81
CA HIS A 9 16.10 -7.03 -5.21
C HIS A 9 16.32 -5.53 -5.37
N ILE A 10 15.68 -4.71 -4.53
CA ILE A 10 15.93 -3.26 -4.48
C ILE A 10 17.40 -3.00 -4.10
N LEU A 11 17.91 -3.72 -3.10
CA LEU A 11 19.30 -3.59 -2.65
C LEU A 11 20.28 -3.99 -3.76
N VAL A 12 20.00 -5.10 -4.46
CA VAL A 12 20.78 -5.53 -5.64
C VAL A 12 20.74 -4.48 -6.75
N LEU A 13 19.58 -3.90 -7.07
CA LEU A 13 19.47 -2.85 -8.09
C LEU A 13 20.24 -1.60 -7.71
N VAL A 14 20.23 -1.21 -6.43
CA VAL A 14 21.04 -0.08 -5.94
C VAL A 14 22.53 -0.37 -6.11
N VAL A 15 23.00 -1.56 -5.72
CA VAL A 15 24.40 -1.95 -5.88
C VAL A 15 24.80 -2.00 -7.35
N VAL A 16 23.98 -2.62 -8.21
CA VAL A 16 24.22 -2.65 -9.65
C VAL A 16 24.25 -1.24 -10.23
N GLY A 17 23.32 -0.37 -9.84
CA GLY A 17 23.30 1.03 -10.24
C GLY A 17 24.55 1.80 -9.78
N LEU A 18 25.00 1.58 -8.54
CA LEU A 18 26.22 2.16 -7.99
C LEU A 18 27.47 1.69 -8.75
N VAL A 19 27.55 0.41 -9.11
CA VAL A 19 28.70 -0.15 -9.84
C VAL A 19 28.73 0.31 -11.30
N VAL A 20 27.58 0.29 -11.99
CA VAL A 20 27.49 0.64 -13.42
C VAL A 20 27.67 2.14 -13.64
N LEU A 21 26.99 2.96 -12.83
CA LEU A 21 26.98 4.42 -13.02
C LEU A 21 28.06 5.13 -12.19
N GLY A 22 28.48 4.54 -11.07
CA GLY A 22 29.40 5.12 -10.09
C GLY A 22 28.67 5.86 -8.96
N PRO A 23 29.10 5.71 -7.69
CA PRO A 23 28.48 6.40 -6.54
C PRO A 23 28.53 7.93 -6.62
N GLU A 24 29.52 8.47 -7.31
CA GLU A 24 29.72 9.92 -7.44
C GLU A 24 28.75 10.54 -8.47
N ARG A 25 28.24 9.73 -9.42
CA ARG A 25 27.42 10.22 -10.53
C ARG A 25 25.93 10.01 -10.30
N LEU A 26 25.52 9.02 -9.51
CA LEU A 26 24.13 8.82 -9.10
C LEU A 26 23.46 10.07 -8.52
N PRO A 27 24.02 10.79 -7.52
CA PRO A 27 23.39 11.98 -6.98
C PRO A 27 23.28 13.10 -8.03
N GLY A 28 24.24 13.19 -8.96
CA GLY A 28 24.17 14.10 -10.10
C GLY A 28 23.03 13.75 -11.07
N ALA A 29 22.91 12.47 -11.43
CA ALA A 29 21.86 11.98 -12.31
C ALA A 29 20.46 12.17 -11.73
N ILE A 30 20.26 11.90 -10.43
CA ILE A 30 18.99 12.13 -9.74
C ILE A 30 18.62 13.62 -9.78
N ARG A 31 19.59 14.52 -9.55
CA ARG A 31 19.37 15.98 -9.62
C ARG A 31 18.98 16.44 -11.02
N TRP A 32 19.67 15.93 -12.06
CA TRP A 32 19.32 16.24 -13.44
C TRP A 32 17.92 15.72 -13.79
N THR A 33 17.61 14.45 -13.51
CA THR A 33 16.32 13.84 -13.82
C THR A 33 15.17 14.53 -13.08
N SER A 34 15.35 14.85 -11.79
CA SER A 34 14.32 15.56 -11.02
C SER A 34 14.09 16.98 -11.54
N THR A 35 15.15 17.67 -11.95
CA THR A 35 15.05 19.01 -12.54
C THR A 35 14.39 18.95 -13.92
N ALA A 36 14.80 18.00 -14.76
CA ALA A 36 14.21 17.76 -16.07
C ALA A 36 12.72 17.39 -15.96
N LEU A 37 12.35 16.55 -14.98
CA LEU A 37 10.95 16.18 -14.75
C LEU A 37 10.11 17.38 -14.29
N ARG A 38 10.65 18.25 -13.43
CA ARG A 38 10.00 19.51 -13.03
C ARG A 38 9.81 20.43 -14.23
N GLN A 39 10.87 20.67 -14.99
CA GLN A 39 10.81 21.50 -16.20
C GLN A 39 9.82 20.95 -17.23
N ALA A 40 9.79 19.62 -17.44
CA ALA A 40 8.83 18.98 -18.31
C ALA A 40 7.40 19.17 -17.80
N ARG A 41 7.15 19.01 -16.49
CA ARG A 41 5.83 19.26 -15.89
C ARG A 41 5.41 20.72 -16.07
N ASP A 42 6.30 21.66 -15.83
CA ASP A 42 6.01 23.10 -15.92
C ASP A 42 5.74 23.50 -17.37
N TYR A 43 6.54 22.99 -18.31
CA TYR A 43 6.35 23.19 -19.75
C TYR A 43 5.03 22.60 -20.24
N LEU A 44 4.73 21.34 -19.88
CA LEU A 44 3.47 20.70 -20.23
C LEU A 44 2.28 21.46 -19.63
N SER A 45 2.37 21.92 -18.39
CA SER A 45 1.29 22.67 -17.73
C SER A 45 1.05 24.04 -18.41
N GLY A 46 2.12 24.73 -18.81
CA GLY A 46 2.04 25.98 -19.57
C GLY A 46 1.44 25.78 -20.97
N VAL A 47 1.95 24.81 -21.72
CA VAL A 47 1.47 24.46 -23.06
C VAL A 47 0.01 24.01 -23.02
N THR A 48 -0.39 23.19 -22.04
CA THR A 48 -1.80 22.77 -21.91
C THR A 48 -2.72 23.96 -21.66
N THR A 49 -2.28 24.98 -20.90
CA THR A 49 -3.06 26.18 -20.63
C THR A 49 -3.22 27.02 -21.89
N GLN A 50 -2.14 27.18 -22.65
CA GLN A 50 -2.10 27.93 -23.90
C GLN A 50 -2.91 27.24 -25.01
N LEU A 51 -2.83 25.91 -25.12
CA LEU A 51 -3.69 25.13 -26.02
C LEU A 51 -5.16 25.16 -25.61
N ARG A 52 -5.46 25.26 -24.31
CA ARG A 52 -6.83 25.35 -23.81
C ARG A 52 -7.45 26.72 -24.10
N GLU A 53 -6.62 27.77 -24.14
CA GLU A 53 -7.01 29.12 -24.58
C GLU A 53 -7.12 29.22 -26.11
N ASP A 54 -6.21 28.61 -26.88
CA ASP A 54 -6.17 28.72 -28.34
C ASP A 54 -7.06 27.71 -29.10
N LEU A 55 -7.26 26.49 -28.58
CA LEU A 55 -8.06 25.43 -29.24
C LEU A 55 -9.51 25.34 -28.73
N GLY A 56 -9.85 26.03 -27.64
CA GLY A 56 -11.20 26.09 -27.10
C GLY A 56 -11.90 24.72 -27.01
N PRO A 57 -13.14 24.56 -27.54
CA PRO A 57 -14.00 23.38 -27.33
C PRO A 57 -13.43 22.05 -27.83
N GLU A 58 -12.43 22.05 -28.71
CA GLU A 58 -11.80 20.81 -29.21
C GLU A 58 -10.95 20.10 -28.14
N PHE A 59 -10.51 20.83 -27.10
CA PHE A 59 -9.83 20.23 -25.95
C PHE A 59 -10.80 19.44 -25.05
N ASP A 60 -12.08 19.83 -24.99
CA ASP A 60 -13.09 19.12 -24.19
C ASP A 60 -13.45 17.76 -24.82
N GLU A 61 -13.43 17.65 -26.16
CA GLU A 61 -13.56 16.35 -26.85
C GLU A 61 -12.39 15.41 -26.55
N LEU A 62 -11.17 15.94 -26.38
CA LEU A 62 -9.99 15.15 -25.98
C LEU A 62 -9.97 14.84 -24.48
N ARG A 63 -10.68 15.62 -23.67
CA ARG A 63 -10.79 15.42 -22.23
C ARG A 63 -11.55 14.14 -21.88
N VAL A 64 -12.56 13.79 -22.66
CA VAL A 64 -13.33 12.54 -22.51
C VAL A 64 -12.43 11.30 -22.64
N PRO A 65 -11.71 11.05 -23.74
CA PRO A 65 -10.84 9.89 -23.90
C PRO A 65 -9.65 9.90 -22.94
N LEU A 66 -9.09 11.08 -22.60
CA LEU A 66 -8.04 11.17 -21.57
C LEU A 66 -8.58 10.78 -20.18
N SER A 67 -9.79 11.22 -19.82
CA SER A 67 -10.45 10.85 -18.57
C SER A 67 -10.84 9.38 -18.52
N GLU A 68 -11.19 8.79 -19.66
CA GLU A 68 -11.50 7.37 -19.81
C GLU A 68 -10.23 6.52 -19.63
N LEU A 69 -9.10 6.93 -20.22
CA LEU A 69 -7.79 6.30 -19.98
C LEU A 69 -7.34 6.44 -18.52
N GLN A 70 -7.60 7.58 -17.88
CA GLN A 70 -7.31 7.76 -16.45
C GLN A 70 -8.22 6.91 -15.55
N ARG A 71 -9.52 6.80 -15.87
CA ARG A 71 -10.45 5.89 -15.18
C ARG A 71 -10.04 4.43 -15.37
N LEU A 72 -9.60 4.05 -16.57
CA LEU A 72 -9.11 2.71 -16.86
C LEU A 72 -7.79 2.40 -16.13
N ARG A 73 -6.93 3.40 -15.92
CA ARG A 73 -5.74 3.27 -15.07
C ARG A 73 -6.10 3.20 -13.57
N GLY A 74 -7.15 3.89 -13.13
CA GLY A 74 -7.68 3.85 -11.77
C GLY A 74 -8.37 2.52 -11.44
N MET A 75 -9.03 1.90 -12.42
CA MET A 75 -9.39 0.49 -12.41
C MET A 75 -8.17 -0.34 -12.85
N THR A 76 -7.11 -0.35 -12.03
CA THR A 76 -5.97 -1.21 -12.37
C THR A 76 -6.51 -2.63 -12.63
N PRO A 77 -6.13 -3.29 -13.74
CA PRO A 77 -6.59 -4.64 -14.04
C PRO A 77 -6.35 -5.58 -12.86
N ARG A 78 -5.28 -5.31 -12.11
CA ARG A 78 -5.00 -5.91 -10.81
C ARG A 78 -6.11 -5.66 -9.78
N ALA A 79 -6.51 -4.42 -9.50
CA ALA A 79 -7.59 -4.13 -8.54
C ALA A 79 -8.96 -4.67 -8.96
N ALA A 80 -9.28 -4.67 -10.26
CA ALA A 80 -10.52 -5.28 -10.74
C ALA A 80 -10.51 -6.80 -10.57
N LEU A 81 -9.38 -7.44 -10.88
CA LEU A 81 -9.21 -8.88 -10.73
C LEU A 81 -9.09 -9.32 -9.26
N THR A 82 -8.45 -8.52 -8.40
CA THR A 82 -8.42 -8.75 -6.94
C THR A 82 -9.81 -8.65 -6.32
N LYS A 83 -10.62 -7.67 -6.73
CA LYS A 83 -11.99 -7.50 -6.22
C LYS A 83 -12.95 -8.59 -6.67
N HIS A 84 -12.69 -9.25 -7.80
CA HIS A 84 -13.57 -10.30 -8.34
C HIS A 84 -13.06 -11.72 -8.08
N LEU A 85 -11.76 -11.94 -7.91
CA LEU A 85 -11.19 -13.27 -7.66
C LEU A 85 -10.70 -13.48 -6.23
N LEU A 86 -10.46 -12.41 -5.47
CA LEU A 86 -9.75 -12.48 -4.18
C LEU A 86 -10.51 -11.79 -3.04
N ASP A 87 -11.78 -11.44 -3.21
CA ASP A 87 -12.68 -10.89 -2.18
C ASP A 87 -12.07 -9.80 -1.27
N GLY A 88 -11.13 -9.01 -1.81
CA GLY A 88 -10.41 -7.97 -1.06
C GLY A 88 -9.24 -8.43 -0.19
N ASP A 89 -8.83 -9.70 -0.21
CA ASP A 89 -7.68 -10.21 0.55
C ASP A 89 -6.36 -10.01 -0.22
N ASP A 90 -5.85 -8.78 -0.13
CA ASP A 90 -4.56 -8.37 -0.71
C ASP A 90 -3.34 -9.06 -0.06
N SER A 91 -3.53 -9.88 0.99
CA SER A 91 -2.45 -10.55 1.73
C SER A 91 -1.66 -11.52 0.85
N PHE A 92 -2.35 -12.21 -0.07
CA PHE A 92 -1.74 -13.15 -1.01
C PHE A 92 -0.93 -12.47 -2.12
N LEU A 93 -1.29 -11.24 -2.48
CA LEU A 93 -0.65 -10.48 -3.56
C LEU A 93 0.47 -9.57 -3.06
N THR A 94 0.43 -9.20 -1.78
CA THR A 94 1.37 -8.27 -1.12
C THR A 94 2.45 -9.01 -0.34
N GLY A 95 2.42 -10.35 -0.30
CA GLY A 95 3.44 -11.17 0.35
C GLY A 95 3.47 -10.99 1.87
N ASN A 96 2.39 -10.49 2.46
CA ASN A 96 2.35 -10.06 3.87
C ASN A 96 2.08 -11.21 4.86
N PHE A 97 2.47 -12.44 4.49
CA PHE A 97 2.33 -13.67 5.28
C PHE A 97 3.13 -13.69 6.59
N ASP A 98 3.99 -12.68 6.80
CA ASP A 98 4.84 -12.54 7.98
C ASP A 98 4.20 -11.69 9.08
N ARG A 99 2.91 -11.35 9.01
CA ARG A 99 2.21 -10.84 10.18
C ARG A 99 1.82 -12.05 11.03
N PRO A 100 2.52 -12.37 12.15
CA PRO A 100 1.95 -13.31 13.09
C PRO A 100 0.59 -12.73 13.47
N ALA A 101 -0.45 -13.54 13.27
CA ALA A 101 -1.74 -13.26 13.86
C ALA A 101 -1.48 -12.81 15.29
N ASN A 102 -2.06 -11.66 15.64
CA ASN A 102 -2.21 -11.16 17.00
C ASN A 102 -2.06 -12.30 17.99
N GLY A 103 -1.20 -12.12 18.99
CA GLY A 103 -1.07 -13.00 20.14
C GLY A 103 -2.39 -13.14 20.88
N ALA A 104 -3.31 -13.93 20.33
CA ALA A 104 -4.22 -14.73 21.07
C ALA A 104 -3.33 -15.76 21.75
N ALA A 105 -2.98 -15.46 22.99
CA ALA A 105 -2.28 -16.36 23.89
C ALA A 105 -2.98 -17.72 23.84
N VAL A 106 -2.38 -18.68 23.13
CA VAL A 106 -2.65 -20.08 23.36
C VAL A 106 -1.95 -20.44 24.67
N THR A 107 -2.61 -20.14 25.78
CA THR A 107 -2.25 -20.70 27.08
C THR A 107 -2.19 -22.22 26.92
N PRO A 108 -1.06 -22.89 27.18
CA PRO A 108 -1.03 -24.34 27.18
C PRO A 108 -2.03 -24.83 28.24
N LEU A 109 -2.93 -25.74 27.85
CA LEU A 109 -3.82 -26.43 28.78
C LEU A 109 -2.96 -27.20 29.79
N GLN A 110 -2.69 -26.59 30.94
CA GLN A 110 -2.15 -27.28 32.10
C GLN A 110 -3.22 -28.26 32.63
N PRO A 111 -2.90 -29.53 32.84
CA PRO A 111 -3.85 -30.45 33.45
C PRO A 111 -4.11 -30.03 34.90
N SER A 112 -5.36 -29.70 35.19
CA SER A 112 -5.84 -29.31 36.52
C SER A 112 -5.64 -30.46 37.52
N PRO A 113 -5.01 -30.24 38.69
CA PRO A 113 -5.08 -31.16 39.81
C PRO A 113 -6.50 -31.17 40.41
N PRO A 114 -6.94 -32.27 41.05
CA PRO A 114 -8.30 -32.41 41.55
C PRO A 114 -8.61 -31.40 42.66
N ALA A 115 -9.84 -30.86 42.61
CA ALA A 115 -10.36 -29.83 43.49
C ALA A 115 -10.27 -30.21 44.98
N GLN A 116 -9.59 -29.37 45.75
CA GLN A 116 -9.62 -29.38 47.22
C GLN A 116 -10.48 -28.19 47.68
N PRO A 117 -11.45 -28.38 48.60
CA PRO A 117 -12.43 -27.36 48.95
C PRO A 117 -11.89 -26.42 50.06
N GLU A 118 -11.84 -25.12 49.79
CA GLU A 118 -11.51 -24.10 50.81
C GLU A 118 -12.20 -22.74 50.50
N PRO A 119 -12.33 -21.83 51.48
CA PRO A 119 -13.59 -21.39 52.13
C PRO A 119 -14.05 -19.98 51.66
N PRO A 120 -15.20 -19.44 52.11
CA PRO A 120 -15.81 -18.28 51.47
C PRO A 120 -15.07 -17.00 51.88
N ILE A 121 -14.36 -16.38 50.94
CA ILE A 121 -13.82 -15.04 51.13
C ILE A 121 -14.91 -14.04 50.73
N GLY A 122 -15.54 -13.47 51.77
CA GLY A 122 -16.54 -12.44 51.67
C GLY A 122 -16.01 -11.17 51.02
N GLY A 123 -16.68 -10.77 49.94
CA GLY A 123 -16.69 -9.43 49.38
C GLY A 123 -18.01 -9.26 48.63
N PRO A 124 -18.68 -8.09 48.71
CA PRO A 124 -19.96 -7.91 48.03
C PRO A 124 -19.77 -8.08 46.51
N ALA A 125 -20.63 -8.89 45.90
CA ALA A 125 -20.65 -9.11 44.47
C ALA A 125 -20.83 -7.77 43.72
N PRO A 126 -20.15 -7.56 42.58
CA PRO A 126 -20.29 -6.33 41.81
C PRO A 126 -21.73 -6.18 41.31
N PHE A 127 -22.31 -5.00 41.53
CA PHE A 127 -23.65 -4.64 41.08
C PHE A 127 -23.71 -4.61 39.55
N ASP A 128 -24.64 -5.36 38.98
CA ASP A 128 -25.00 -5.35 37.56
C ASP A 128 -26.13 -4.32 37.35
N ALA A 129 -25.85 -3.29 36.53
CA ALA A 129 -26.74 -2.15 36.32
C ALA A 129 -27.62 -2.28 35.06
N ASP A 130 -27.63 -3.45 34.40
CA ASP A 130 -28.38 -3.68 33.16
C ASP A 130 -29.55 -4.68 33.32
N ALA A 131 -29.94 -5.01 34.57
CA ALA A 131 -31.12 -5.82 34.87
C ALA A 131 -32.30 -4.95 35.31
N THR A 132 -33.12 -4.49 34.34
CA THR A 132 -34.50 -4.03 34.59
C THR A 132 -35.48 -5.19 34.58
#